data_AF-A0A0B5D603-F1
#
_entry.id   AF-A0A0B5D603-F1
#
_cell.length_a   1.000
_cell.length_b   1.000
_cell.length_c   1.000
_cell.angle_alpha   90.00
_cell.angle_beta   90.00
_cell.angle_gamma   90.00
#
_symmetry.space_group_name_H-M   'P 1'
#
loop_
_entity.id
_entity.type
_entity.pdbx_description
1 polymer ?
#
loop_
_entity_poly.entity_id
_entity_poly.type
_entity_poly.pdbx_seq_one_letter_code
_entity_poly.pdbx_strand_id
1 'polypeptide(L)'
;MGHWANRAACRGEDPTRFVLDEQPHLVPADKRDRVAFQLCAGCPVRAECAQDALTHRDVGVVRAGVWIGLHPSASRPTNKAIRQLAARANERR
;
A
#
# COMPACT_ATOMS: atom_id res chain seq x y z
N MET A 1 -0.68 17.94 7.06
CA MET A 1 -1.34 16.85 6.30
C MET A 1 -0.97 17.03 4.83
N GLY A 2 -0.32 16.04 4.21
CA GLY A 2 0.29 16.22 2.89
C GLY A 2 -0.72 16.25 1.75
N HIS A 3 -0.58 17.20 0.82
CA HIS A 3 -1.44 17.36 -0.38
C HIS A 3 -1.38 16.18 -1.38
N TRP A 4 -0.55 15.16 -1.11
CA TRP A 4 -0.35 14.02 -1.99
C TRP A 4 -1.59 13.11 -2.06
N ALA A 5 -2.35 12.96 -0.97
CA ALA A 5 -3.55 12.11 -0.95
C ALA A 5 -4.61 12.59 -1.95
N ASN A 6 -4.66 13.90 -2.24
CA ASN A 6 -5.57 14.48 -3.24
C ASN A 6 -5.22 14.09 -4.68
N ARG A 7 -3.97 13.67 -4.94
CA ARG A 7 -3.48 13.21 -6.25
C ARG A 7 -3.42 11.68 -6.36
N ALA A 8 -3.87 10.96 -5.33
CA ALA A 8 -3.88 9.51 -5.35
C ALA A 8 -4.89 8.98 -6.36
N ALA A 9 -4.49 7.99 -7.16
CA ALA A 9 -5.37 7.34 -8.14
C ALA A 9 -6.54 6.60 -7.47
N CYS A 10 -6.35 6.12 -6.24
CA CYS A 10 -7.40 5.50 -5.44
C CYS A 10 -8.32 6.50 -4.71
N ARG A 11 -8.17 7.81 -4.94
CA ARG A 11 -9.02 8.81 -4.29
C ARG A 11 -10.48 8.63 -4.70
N GLY A 12 -11.35 8.41 -3.72
CA GLY A 12 -12.78 8.19 -3.94
C GLY A 12 -13.17 6.71 -4.06
N GLU A 13 -12.20 5.79 -4.04
CA GLU A 13 -12.47 4.36 -3.86
C GLU A 13 -12.80 4.05 -2.40
N ASP A 14 -13.54 2.96 -2.21
CA ASP A 14 -13.85 2.44 -0.87
C ASP A 14 -12.56 1.93 -0.19
N PRO A 15 -12.17 2.46 0.98
CA PRO A 15 -10.97 2.04 1.70
C PRO A 15 -10.94 0.55 2.04
N THR A 16 -12.10 -0.09 2.24
CA THR A 16 -12.20 -1.52 2.57
C THR A 16 -11.65 -2.43 1.48
N ARG A 17 -11.59 -1.93 0.22
CA ARG A 17 -10.98 -2.66 -0.91
C ARG A 17 -9.47 -2.89 -0.75
N PHE A 18 -8.82 -2.07 0.07
CA PHE A 18 -7.40 -2.13 0.36
C PHE A 18 -7.09 -2.84 1.69
N VAL A 19 -8.11 -3.19 2.47
CA VAL A 19 -7.98 -3.95 3.71
C VAL A 19 -8.01 -5.44 3.38
N LEU A 20 -6.92 -6.12 3.69
CA LEU A 20 -6.73 -7.57 3.54
C LEU A 20 -6.55 -8.24 4.92
N ASP A 21 -7.12 -7.63 5.95
CA ASP A 21 -7.04 -8.02 7.37
C ASP A 21 -7.75 -9.36 7.66
N GLU A 22 -8.73 -9.69 6.83
CA GLU A 22 -9.62 -10.82 7.07
C GLU A 22 -9.15 -12.06 6.30
N GLN A 23 -8.58 -13.00 7.06
CA GLN A 23 -8.57 -14.43 6.78
C GLN A 23 -8.01 -14.81 5.39
N PRO A 24 -6.68 -14.95 5.24
CA PRO A 24 -6.02 -15.34 3.97
C PRO A 24 -6.55 -16.64 3.35
N HIS A 25 -7.29 -17.45 4.11
CA HIS A 25 -7.93 -18.70 3.69
C HIS A 25 -9.34 -18.56 3.12
N LEU A 26 -10.04 -17.43 3.30
CA LEU A 26 -11.45 -17.28 2.86
C LEU A 26 -11.65 -16.40 1.63
N VAL A 27 -10.63 -15.67 1.19
CA VAL A 27 -10.74 -14.86 -0.03
C VAL A 27 -9.56 -15.12 -0.93
N PRO A 28 -9.78 -15.51 -2.20
CA PRO A 28 -8.69 -15.73 -3.13
C PRO A 28 -7.83 -14.47 -3.21
N ALA A 29 -6.57 -14.58 -2.76
CA ALA A 29 -5.56 -13.52 -2.83
C ALA A 29 -5.57 -12.87 -4.22
N ASP A 30 -5.71 -13.69 -5.27
CA ASP A 30 -5.71 -13.30 -6.67
C ASP A 30 -6.74 -12.22 -7.07
N LYS A 31 -7.91 -12.15 -6.41
CA LYS A 31 -8.98 -11.21 -6.82
C LYS A 31 -8.85 -9.82 -6.20
N ARG A 32 -8.46 -9.73 -4.91
CA ARG A 32 -8.31 -8.44 -4.23
C ARG A 32 -6.98 -7.77 -4.53
N ASP A 33 -5.93 -8.59 -4.64
CA ASP A 33 -4.61 -8.16 -5.07
C ASP A 33 -4.69 -7.48 -6.43
N ARG A 34 -5.34 -8.10 -7.43
CA ARG A 34 -5.37 -7.53 -8.78
C ARG A 34 -5.93 -6.11 -8.83
N VAL A 35 -7.03 -5.80 -8.16
CA VAL A 35 -7.63 -4.45 -8.24
C VAL A 35 -6.76 -3.42 -7.52
N ALA A 36 -6.30 -3.73 -6.30
CA ALA A 36 -5.48 -2.82 -5.52
C ALA A 36 -4.10 -2.58 -6.18
N PHE A 37 -3.46 -3.63 -6.70
CA PHE A 37 -2.18 -3.51 -7.40
C PHE A 37 -2.30 -2.76 -8.73
N GLN A 38 -3.36 -2.98 -9.52
CA GLN A 38 -3.56 -2.29 -10.80
C GLN A 38 -3.76 -0.78 -10.61
N LEU A 39 -4.61 -0.37 -9.66
CA LEU A 39 -4.79 1.05 -9.32
C LEU A 39 -3.49 1.70 -8.84
N CYS A 40 -2.71 0.95 -8.04
CA CYS A 40 -1.45 1.46 -7.53
C CYS A 40 -0.35 1.54 -8.59
N ALA A 41 -0.37 0.70 -9.64
CA ALA A 41 0.73 0.58 -10.61
C ALA A 41 1.09 1.92 -11.27
N GLY A 42 0.08 2.71 -11.64
CA GLY A 42 0.24 4.03 -12.28
C GLY A 42 0.03 5.23 -11.35
N CYS A 43 -0.13 5.02 -10.04
CA CYS A 43 -0.44 6.11 -9.13
C CYS A 43 0.75 7.08 -8.98
N PRO A 44 0.58 8.40 -9.20
CA PRO A 44 1.69 9.36 -9.19
C PRO A 44 2.30 9.56 -7.80
N VAL A 45 1.58 9.20 -6.75
CA VAL A 45 1.97 9.40 -5.34
C VAL A 45 2.34 8.10 -4.62
N ARG A 46 2.73 7.05 -5.37
CA ARG A 46 3.14 5.77 -4.75
C ARG A 46 4.24 5.95 -3.71
N ALA A 47 5.18 6.86 -3.96
CA ALA A 47 6.34 7.04 -3.10
C ALA A 47 5.93 7.71 -1.77
N GLU A 48 5.14 8.79 -1.85
CA GLU A 48 4.56 9.45 -0.67
C GLU A 48 3.63 8.50 0.10
N CYS A 49 2.82 7.72 -0.61
CA CYS A 49 1.93 6.71 -0.02
C CYS A 49 2.70 5.64 0.76
N ALA A 50 3.86 5.21 0.25
CA ALA A 50 4.74 4.25 0.92
C ALA A 50 5.41 4.85 2.17
N GLN A 51 5.87 6.10 2.09
CA GLN A 51 6.45 6.81 3.24
C GLN A 51 5.42 7.01 4.36
N ASP A 52 4.20 7.38 3.99
CA ASP A 52 3.08 7.55 4.92
C ASP A 52 2.72 6.22 5.61
N ALA A 53 2.60 5.14 4.84
CA ALA A 53 2.32 3.81 5.39
C ALA A 53 3.38 3.33 6.39
N LEU A 54 4.66 3.61 6.14
CA LEU A 54 5.75 3.32 7.08
C LEU A 54 5.69 4.19 8.34
N THR A 55 5.29 5.46 8.19
CA THR A 55 5.18 6.42 9.29
C THR A 55 4.04 6.04 10.23
N HIS A 56 2.91 5.62 9.66
CA HIS A 56 1.71 5.20 10.39
C HIS A 56 1.75 3.74 10.86
N ARG A 57 2.77 2.98 10.44
CA ARG A 57 2.92 1.54 10.74
C ARG A 57 1.69 0.74 10.31
N ASP A 58 1.20 1.05 9.12
CA ASP A 58 0.07 0.35 8.52
C ASP A 58 0.33 -1.16 8.47
N VAL A 59 -0.68 -1.97 8.75
CA VAL A 59 -0.66 -3.44 8.70
C VAL A 59 -2.00 -3.94 8.18
N GLY A 60 -2.02 -5.14 7.60
CA GLY A 60 -3.24 -5.74 7.05
C GLY A 60 -3.80 -5.03 5.82
N VAL A 61 -3.02 -4.17 5.15
CA VAL A 61 -3.53 -3.30 4.07
C VAL A 61 -2.59 -3.24 2.87
N VAL A 62 -3.12 -2.91 1.69
CA VAL A 62 -2.33 -2.61 0.49
C VAL A 62 -2.07 -1.12 0.39
N ARG A 63 -0.78 -0.73 0.40
CA ARG A 63 -0.33 0.67 0.25
C ARG A 63 0.76 0.73 -0.80
N ALA A 64 0.75 1.78 -1.63
CA ALA A 64 1.71 1.95 -2.74
C ALA A 64 1.80 0.75 -3.71
N GLY A 65 0.76 -0.10 -3.75
CA GLY A 65 0.76 -1.35 -4.50
C GLY A 65 1.68 -2.40 -3.88
N VAL A 66 1.70 -2.48 -2.56
CA VAL A 66 2.43 -3.46 -1.75
C VAL A 66 1.51 -3.85 -0.60
N TRP A 67 1.28 -5.14 -0.40
CA TRP A 67 0.57 -5.63 0.78
C TRP A 67 1.46 -5.51 2.02
N ILE A 68 0.95 -4.93 3.09
CA ILE A 68 1.65 -4.85 4.37
C ILE A 68 1.01 -5.88 5.30
N GLY A 69 1.76 -6.94 5.63
CA GLY A 69 1.24 -8.04 6.43
C GLY A 69 0.81 -7.65 7.84
N LEU A 70 0.02 -8.52 8.47
CA LEU A 70 -0.56 -8.32 9.81
C LEU A 70 0.45 -8.40 10.96
N HIS A 71 1.55 -9.12 10.76
CA HIS A 71 2.57 -9.30 11.77
C HIS A 71 3.93 -8.80 11.28
N PRO A 72 4.74 -8.19 12.15
CA PRO A 72 6.11 -7.79 11.82
C PRO A 72 6.98 -8.98 11.38
N SER A 73 6.63 -10.21 11.79
CA SER A 73 7.28 -11.47 11.39
C SER A 73 6.78 -12.05 10.06
N ALA A 74 5.59 -11.67 9.58
CA ALA A 74 4.96 -12.24 8.39
C ALA A 74 5.47 -11.65 7.06
N SER A 75 6.46 -10.74 7.06
CA SER A 75 6.80 -9.96 5.86
C SER A 75 8.25 -9.48 5.83
N ARG A 76 9.20 -10.41 5.65
CA ARG A 76 10.58 -10.04 5.25
C ARG A 76 10.70 -9.49 3.81
N PRO A 77 9.90 -9.94 2.81
CA PRO A 77 9.96 -9.37 1.44
C PRO A 77 9.18 -8.05 1.27
N THR A 78 8.05 -7.90 1.95
CA THR A 78 7.08 -6.81 1.73
C THR A 78 7.48 -5.48 2.38
N ASN A 79 8.11 -5.53 3.56
CA ASN A 79 8.71 -4.36 4.19
C ASN A 79 9.88 -3.76 3.38
N LYS A 80 10.58 -4.57 2.58
CA LYS A 80 11.66 -4.07 1.71
C LYS A 80 11.10 -3.26 0.55
N ALA A 81 10.06 -3.77 -0.12
CA ALA A 81 9.46 -3.11 -1.28
C ALA A 81 8.87 -1.74 -0.92
N ILE A 82 8.14 -1.64 0.20
CA ILE A 82 7.56 -0.37 0.63
C ILE A 82 8.65 0.64 1.05
N ARG A 83 9.73 0.19 1.70
CA ARG A 83 10.90 1.04 2.02
C ARG A 83 11.61 1.56 0.78
N GLN A 84 11.77 0.72 -0.24
CA GLN A 84 12.37 1.13 -1.51
C GLN A 84 11.51 2.17 -2.24
N LEU A 85 10.19 2.01 -2.23
CA LEU A 85 9.27 3.00 -2.80
C LEU A 85 9.29 4.31 -2.00
N ALA A 86 9.34 4.24 -0.67
CA ALA A 86 9.44 5.40 0.19
C ALA A 86 10.74 6.18 -0.02
N ALA A 87 11.87 5.50 -0.24
CA ALA A 87 13.15 6.14 -0.53
C ALA A 87 13.08 7.04 -1.79
N ARG A 88 12.36 6.60 -2.83
CA ARG A 88 12.13 7.40 -4.06
C ARG A 88 11.23 8.61 -3.87
N ALA A 89 10.53 8.71 -2.73
CA ALA A 89 9.72 9.88 -2.39
C ALA A 89 10.61 11.03 -1.94
N ASN A 90 11.68 10.69 -1.21
CA ASN A 90 12.62 11.66 -0.66
C ASN A 90 13.54 12.26 -1.74
N GLU A 91 13.76 11.57 -2.86
CA GLU A 91 14.56 12.07 -4.00
C GLU A 91 13.84 13.09 -4.87
N ARG A 92 12.50 13.19 -4.76
CA ARG A 92 11.66 14.09 -5.58
C ARG A 92 11.22 15.36 -4.84
N ARG A 93 11.82 15.64 -3.69
CA ARG A 93 11.52 16.78 -2.82
C ARG A 93 12.62 17.83 -2.88
#